data_AF-R5CJC2-F1
#
_entry.id   AF-R5CJC2-F1
#
_cell.length_a   1.000
_cell.length_b   1.000
_cell.length_c   1.000
_cell.angle_alpha   90.00
_cell.angle_beta   90.00
_cell.angle_gamma   90.00
#
_symmetry.space_group_name_H-M   'P 1'
#
loop_
_entity.id
_entity.type
_entity.pdbx_description
1 polymer ?
#
loop_
_entity_poly.entity_id
_entity_poly.type
_entity_poly.pdbx_seq_one_letter_code
_entity_poly.pdbx_strand_id
1 'polypeptide(L)'
;MAAIKTDFGENIHMDAVYKNMKPELLNNLYAILYQKAAYEVTKEVTGDGIIWARAAWAGCQRYPLHWGGDSCSSWDGMAGSLKGGLHFGLSGFAFWSHDVPGFHTLPNFMNSPVSDDVYVRWTQFGVFSSHIRYHGTSKREPWHYPAIAPIVKRWWQLRYKLIPYILQESRKAVNSGSTILQALIFHHADDPMCWHIDDEYYFGDDFLVAPVMNSEGRRSVYLPEGNWTDFFTGRHYEGGKWLKDIDVPLELMPVYVREGAVIPVYPEPVDCTDDMDLSKTEYIKIDGNFKGIEW
;
A
#
# COMPACT_ATOMS: atom_id res chain seq x y z
N MET A 1 -9.14 -12.30 19.67
CA MET A 1 -8.03 -11.93 18.74
C MET A 1 -8.64 -11.91 17.36
N ALA A 2 -8.57 -10.77 16.64
CA ALA A 2 -9.28 -10.59 15.37
C ALA A 2 -8.48 -11.02 14.13
N ALA A 3 -7.15 -11.04 14.21
CA ALA A 3 -6.25 -11.47 13.14
C ALA A 3 -5.01 -12.17 13.71
N ILE A 4 -4.37 -13.04 12.93
CA ILE A 4 -3.15 -13.77 13.31
C ILE A 4 -2.02 -13.41 12.35
N LYS A 5 -0.86 -13.02 12.89
CA LYS A 5 0.37 -12.84 12.09
C LYS A 5 1.02 -14.20 11.84
N THR A 6 0.82 -14.75 10.65
CA THR A 6 1.49 -15.97 10.19
C THR A 6 2.88 -15.62 9.68
N ASP A 7 3.78 -15.34 10.63
CA ASP A 7 5.18 -15.06 10.36
C ASP A 7 5.92 -16.35 9.94
N PHE A 8 7.04 -16.20 9.25
CA PHE A 8 7.81 -17.29 8.65
C PHE A 8 7.03 -18.10 7.59
N GLY A 9 7.41 -19.37 7.41
CA GLY A 9 6.83 -20.28 6.43
C GLY A 9 7.58 -20.32 5.09
N GLU A 10 8.72 -19.64 4.96
CA GLU A 10 9.58 -19.71 3.77
C GLU A 10 10.46 -20.97 3.75
N ASN A 11 10.76 -21.50 4.93
CA ASN A 11 11.59 -22.69 5.12
C ASN A 11 10.92 -23.67 6.09
N ILE A 12 11.13 -24.96 5.83
CA ILE A 12 10.81 -26.05 6.75
C ILE A 12 12.07 -26.83 7.09
N HIS A 13 11.99 -27.78 8.02
CA HIS A 13 13.13 -28.66 8.34
C HIS A 13 13.32 -29.66 7.20
N MET A 14 14.28 -29.38 6.30
CA MET A 14 14.48 -30.15 5.07
C MET A 14 14.98 -31.59 5.31
N ASP A 15 15.51 -31.87 6.48
CA ASP A 15 15.97 -33.19 6.93
C ASP A 15 14.91 -33.98 7.73
N ALA A 16 13.72 -33.39 7.93
CA ALA A 16 12.63 -34.05 8.65
C ALA A 16 11.80 -34.97 7.74
N VAL A 17 11.20 -36.00 8.36
CA VAL A 17 10.25 -36.90 7.69
C VAL A 17 8.82 -36.40 7.92
N TYR A 18 8.22 -35.81 6.88
CA TYR A 18 6.82 -35.38 6.89
C TYR A 18 5.90 -36.52 6.44
N LYS A 19 4.68 -36.59 7.00
CA LYS A 19 3.78 -37.74 6.83
C LYS A 19 3.36 -38.03 5.38
N ASN A 20 3.11 -37.00 4.57
CA ASN A 20 2.43 -37.16 3.27
C ASN A 20 3.23 -36.66 2.07
N MET A 21 4.15 -35.73 2.27
CA MET A 21 4.86 -35.04 1.18
C MET A 21 6.33 -34.92 1.55
N LYS A 22 7.22 -35.18 0.59
CA LYS A 22 8.65 -34.99 0.80
C LYS A 22 8.99 -33.51 1.02
N PRO A 23 10.00 -33.18 1.84
CA PRO A 23 10.34 -31.80 2.16
C PRO A 23 10.62 -30.92 0.92
N GLU A 24 11.21 -31.48 -0.14
CA GLU A 24 11.55 -30.74 -1.38
C GLU A 24 10.31 -30.27 -2.15
N LEU A 25 9.19 -30.98 -2.01
CA LEU A 25 7.90 -30.57 -2.59
C LEU A 25 7.10 -29.69 -1.62
N LEU A 26 7.23 -29.98 -0.33
CA LEU A 26 6.47 -29.28 0.71
C LEU A 26 6.98 -27.86 0.97
N ASN A 27 8.28 -27.59 0.83
CA ASN A 27 8.89 -26.33 1.27
C ASN A 27 8.13 -25.09 0.77
N ASN A 28 7.96 -24.95 -0.54
CA ASN A 28 7.25 -23.80 -1.11
C ASN A 28 5.73 -23.91 -0.93
N LEU A 29 5.18 -25.12 -0.86
CA LEU A 29 3.75 -25.34 -0.60
C LEU A 29 3.38 -25.09 0.86
N TYR A 30 4.36 -25.02 1.77
CA TYR A 30 4.09 -24.90 3.19
C TYR A 30 3.33 -23.63 3.52
N ALA A 31 3.69 -22.51 2.87
CA ALA A 31 3.03 -21.22 3.03
C ALA A 31 1.51 -21.29 2.84
N ILE A 32 1.03 -21.95 1.77
CA ILE A 32 -0.42 -22.05 1.51
C ILE A 32 -1.13 -22.93 2.55
N LEU A 33 -0.51 -24.03 2.99
CA LEU A 33 -1.10 -24.92 3.99
C LEU A 33 -1.17 -24.26 5.37
N TYR A 34 -0.09 -23.61 5.77
CA TYR A 34 0.01 -22.88 7.01
C TYR A 34 -1.01 -21.74 7.08
N GLN A 35 -1.07 -20.92 6.03
CA GLN A 35 -1.98 -19.78 5.95
C GLN A 35 -3.44 -20.21 5.89
N LYS A 36 -3.75 -21.28 5.14
CA LYS A 36 -5.09 -21.87 5.11
C LYS A 36 -5.55 -22.26 6.51
N ALA A 37 -4.72 -22.96 7.27
CA ALA A 37 -5.08 -23.39 8.62
C ALA A 37 -5.38 -22.21 9.55
N ALA A 38 -4.52 -21.18 9.55
CA ALA A 38 -4.74 -19.97 10.35
C ALA A 38 -5.97 -19.18 9.89
N TYR A 39 -6.15 -19.01 8.57
CA TYR A 39 -7.29 -18.31 8.00
C TYR A 39 -8.62 -19.00 8.33
N GLU A 40 -8.70 -20.33 8.15
CA GLU A 40 -9.91 -21.10 8.39
C GLU A 40 -10.34 -21.02 9.86
N VAL A 41 -9.41 -21.20 10.80
CA VAL A 41 -9.74 -21.09 12.23
C VAL A 41 -10.06 -19.65 12.63
N THR A 42 -9.38 -18.65 12.07
CA THR A 42 -9.75 -17.24 12.32
C THR A 42 -11.18 -17.00 11.85
N LYS A 43 -11.52 -17.36 10.62
CA LYS A 43 -12.89 -17.21 10.08
C LYS A 43 -13.93 -17.97 10.89
N GLU A 44 -13.62 -19.18 11.33
CA GLU A 44 -14.53 -20.00 12.15
C GLU A 44 -14.87 -19.32 13.48
N VAL A 45 -13.88 -18.69 14.12
CA VAL A 45 -14.04 -18.09 15.46
C VAL A 45 -14.55 -16.65 15.40
N THR A 46 -14.11 -15.85 14.43
CA THR A 46 -14.43 -14.42 14.35
C THR A 46 -15.56 -14.09 13.38
N GLY A 47 -15.88 -15.00 12.45
CA GLY A 47 -16.75 -14.74 11.28
C GLY A 47 -15.99 -14.16 10.08
N ASP A 48 -14.81 -13.58 10.29
CA ASP A 48 -14.02 -12.89 9.28
C ASP A 48 -12.70 -13.61 9.02
N GLY A 49 -12.43 -13.93 7.76
CA GLY A 49 -11.17 -14.56 7.37
C GLY A 49 -10.08 -13.52 7.13
N ILE A 50 -9.13 -13.42 8.05
CA ILE A 50 -8.01 -12.49 7.96
C ILE A 50 -6.75 -13.06 8.62
N ILE A 51 -5.63 -12.94 7.92
CA ILE A 51 -4.28 -13.25 8.41
C ILE A 51 -3.33 -12.12 8.05
N TRP A 52 -2.14 -12.12 8.64
CA TRP A 52 -1.05 -11.23 8.27
C TRP A 52 0.17 -12.07 7.93
N ALA A 53 0.43 -12.34 6.65
CA ALA A 53 1.32 -13.40 6.18
C ALA A 53 2.62 -12.91 5.50
N ARG A 54 3.75 -13.58 5.79
CA ARG A 54 5.07 -13.22 5.23
C ARG A 54 5.37 -13.94 3.93
N ALA A 55 5.34 -15.26 3.99
CA ALA A 55 5.59 -16.13 2.85
C ALA A 55 4.37 -16.17 1.91
N ALA A 56 4.56 -16.60 0.67
CA ALA A 56 3.47 -16.85 -0.26
C ALA A 56 3.84 -17.88 -1.32
N TRP A 57 2.83 -18.56 -1.84
CA TRP A 57 2.91 -19.40 -3.04
C TRP A 57 1.61 -19.26 -3.85
N ALA A 58 1.56 -19.84 -5.04
CA ALA A 58 0.36 -19.84 -5.87
C ALA A 58 -0.85 -20.41 -5.10
N GLY A 59 -1.92 -19.61 -5.01
CA GLY A 59 -3.13 -19.93 -4.25
C GLY A 59 -3.23 -19.24 -2.89
N CYS A 60 -2.15 -18.64 -2.37
CA CYS A 60 -2.17 -17.88 -1.11
C CYS A 60 -3.04 -16.62 -1.17
N GLN A 61 -3.31 -16.06 -2.35
CA GLN A 61 -4.16 -14.88 -2.51
C GLN A 61 -5.60 -15.10 -2.00
N ARG A 62 -6.02 -16.35 -1.80
CA ARG A 62 -7.30 -16.72 -1.18
C ARG A 62 -7.39 -16.27 0.29
N TYR A 63 -6.27 -15.98 0.94
CA TYR A 63 -6.17 -15.69 2.36
C TYR A 63 -5.51 -14.31 2.56
N PRO A 64 -6.28 -13.20 2.54
CA PRO A 64 -5.72 -11.87 2.76
C PRO A 64 -5.14 -11.74 4.18
N LEU A 65 -4.05 -11.02 4.39
CA LEU A 65 -3.18 -10.32 3.42
C LEU A 65 -1.70 -10.67 3.63
N HIS A 66 -0.84 -10.18 2.73
CA HIS A 66 0.60 -10.43 2.78
C HIS A 66 1.39 -9.13 2.91
N TRP A 67 2.47 -9.13 3.70
CA TRP A 67 3.33 -7.94 3.86
C TRP A 67 4.72 -8.13 3.27
N GLY A 68 5.38 -7.02 2.93
CA GLY A 68 6.69 -6.97 2.26
C GLY A 68 7.91 -7.48 3.05
N GLY A 69 7.74 -8.04 4.25
CA GLY A 69 8.84 -8.53 5.07
C GLY A 69 9.70 -7.44 5.71
N ASP A 70 10.96 -7.78 5.99
CA ASP A 70 11.85 -6.99 6.85
C ASP A 70 12.62 -5.93 6.06
N SER A 71 11.91 -4.92 5.56
CA SER A 71 12.49 -3.82 4.78
C SER A 71 13.43 -2.92 5.61
N CYS A 72 14.43 -2.33 4.96
CA CYS A 72 15.27 -1.32 5.59
C CYS A 72 14.54 0.03 5.62
N SER A 73 14.61 0.76 6.74
CA SER A 73 14.14 2.14 6.89
C SER A 73 15.07 3.11 6.16
N SER A 74 15.08 3.02 4.83
CA SER A 74 15.85 3.85 3.91
C SER A 74 15.08 4.06 2.60
N TRP A 75 15.56 4.96 1.75
CA TRP A 75 15.03 5.17 0.41
C TRP A 75 15.06 3.91 -0.46
N ASP A 76 16.16 3.14 -0.38
CA ASP A 76 16.27 1.86 -1.08
C ASP A 76 15.23 0.85 -0.60
N GLY A 77 14.97 0.79 0.71
CA GLY A 77 13.96 -0.09 1.26
C GLY A 77 12.55 0.31 0.85
N MET A 78 12.26 1.61 0.75
CA MET A 78 10.98 2.13 0.27
C MET A 78 10.76 1.78 -1.21
N ALA A 79 11.75 2.05 -2.06
CA ALA A 79 11.69 1.74 -3.49
C ALA A 79 11.64 0.22 -3.73
N GLY A 80 12.47 -0.57 -3.04
CA GLY A 80 12.46 -2.03 -3.12
C GLY A 80 11.12 -2.62 -2.68
N SER A 81 10.51 -2.06 -1.64
CA SER A 81 9.16 -2.47 -1.19
C SER A 81 8.11 -2.20 -2.25
N LEU A 82 8.13 -1.03 -2.90
CA LEU A 82 7.21 -0.71 -3.98
C LEU A 82 7.36 -1.67 -5.16
N LYS A 83 8.59 -1.95 -5.62
CA LYS A 83 8.85 -2.95 -6.67
C LYS A 83 8.28 -4.31 -6.31
N GLY A 84 8.48 -4.74 -5.06
CA GLY A 84 7.89 -5.97 -4.53
C GLY A 84 6.36 -5.96 -4.59
N GLY A 85 5.73 -4.89 -4.12
CA GLY A 85 4.26 -4.72 -4.17
C GLY A 85 3.70 -4.75 -5.59
N LEU A 86 4.35 -4.08 -6.55
CA LEU A 86 3.92 -4.04 -7.96
C LEU A 86 3.93 -5.45 -8.58
N HIS A 87 5.04 -6.18 -8.44
CA HIS A 87 5.14 -7.55 -8.94
C HIS A 87 4.21 -8.52 -8.20
N PHE A 88 3.98 -8.30 -6.91
CA PHE A 88 3.06 -9.12 -6.12
C PHE A 88 1.61 -8.94 -6.58
N GLY A 89 1.20 -7.71 -6.90
CA GLY A 89 -0.07 -7.42 -7.56
C GLY A 89 -0.20 -8.12 -8.92
N LEU A 90 0.83 -8.01 -9.76
CA LEU A 90 0.90 -8.73 -11.05
C LEU A 90 0.95 -10.26 -10.91
N SER A 91 1.21 -10.77 -9.70
CA SER A 91 1.20 -12.20 -9.37
C SER A 91 -0.16 -12.69 -8.85
N GLY A 92 -1.22 -11.87 -8.99
CA GLY A 92 -2.60 -12.26 -8.67
C GLY A 92 -3.03 -12.00 -7.23
N PHE A 93 -2.30 -11.18 -6.47
CA PHE A 93 -2.66 -10.81 -5.10
C PHE A 93 -3.33 -9.44 -5.04
N ALA A 94 -4.52 -9.37 -4.46
CA ALA A 94 -5.27 -8.13 -4.32
C ALA A 94 -4.76 -7.23 -3.17
N PHE A 95 -4.40 -7.84 -2.05
CA PHE A 95 -4.13 -7.16 -0.78
C PHE A 95 -2.68 -7.36 -0.33
N TRP A 96 -1.93 -6.26 -0.30
CA TRP A 96 -0.53 -6.23 0.11
C TRP A 96 -0.25 -5.06 1.04
N SER A 97 0.61 -5.28 2.03
CA SER A 97 1.07 -4.25 2.97
C SER A 97 2.60 -4.19 3.00
N HIS A 98 3.11 -3.18 3.67
CA HIS A 98 4.52 -3.06 4.03
C HIS A 98 4.64 -2.46 5.42
N ASP A 99 5.80 -2.65 6.05
CA ASP A 99 6.08 -2.05 7.34
C ASP A 99 6.47 -0.58 7.13
N VAL A 100 5.72 0.33 7.77
CA VAL A 100 5.98 1.77 7.70
C VAL A 100 6.79 2.21 8.93
N PRO A 101 7.92 2.93 8.78
CA PRO A 101 8.63 3.29 7.55
C PRO A 101 9.88 2.42 7.34
N GLY A 102 9.69 1.12 7.19
CA GLY A 102 10.74 0.11 7.19
C GLY A 102 10.85 -0.63 8.52
N PHE A 103 11.15 -1.93 8.43
CA PHE A 103 11.30 -2.79 9.58
C PHE A 103 12.52 -2.43 10.42
N HIS A 104 13.72 -2.46 9.84
CA HIS A 104 14.98 -2.23 10.58
C HIS A 104 15.68 -0.95 10.16
N THR A 105 16.63 -0.48 10.97
CA THR A 105 17.44 0.70 10.65
C THR A 105 18.91 0.32 10.41
N LEU A 106 19.70 1.28 9.92
CA LEU A 106 21.14 1.17 9.72
C LEU A 106 21.86 2.37 10.35
N PRO A 107 23.16 2.24 10.70
CA PRO A 107 23.96 1.01 10.69
C PRO A 107 23.59 0.04 11.83
N ASN A 108 22.96 0.53 12.92
CA ASN A 108 22.55 -0.33 14.02
C ASN A 108 21.11 -0.83 13.81
N PHE A 109 20.97 -2.13 13.61
CA PHE A 109 19.70 -2.81 13.29
C PHE A 109 18.55 -2.49 14.25
N MET A 110 18.84 -2.41 15.55
CA MET A 110 17.82 -2.25 16.60
C MET A 110 17.69 -0.81 17.12
N ASN A 111 18.79 -0.05 17.10
CA ASN A 111 18.91 1.18 17.89
C ASN A 111 19.19 2.43 17.07
N SER A 112 19.43 2.32 15.75
CA SER A 112 19.51 3.52 14.91
C SER A 112 18.12 4.19 14.87
N PRO A 113 18.05 5.53 14.98
CA PRO A 113 16.79 6.24 14.81
C PRO A 113 16.31 6.14 13.37
N VAL A 114 14.99 6.14 13.19
CA VAL A 114 14.37 6.36 11.88
C VAL A 114 14.44 7.85 11.56
N SER A 115 14.77 8.19 10.32
CA SER A 115 14.75 9.59 9.84
C SER A 115 13.31 10.09 9.68
N ASP A 116 13.05 11.33 10.12
CA ASP A 116 11.76 12.00 9.97
C ASP A 116 11.31 12.06 8.49
N ASP A 117 12.25 12.30 7.56
CA ASP A 117 11.95 12.36 6.12
C ASP A 117 11.43 11.03 5.61
N VAL A 118 12.16 9.95 5.90
CA VAL A 118 11.78 8.58 5.51
C VAL A 118 10.45 8.22 6.17
N TYR A 119 10.24 8.60 7.43
CA TYR A 119 8.99 8.36 8.13
C TYR A 119 7.80 9.00 7.41
N VAL A 120 7.87 10.29 7.10
CA VAL A 120 6.78 11.02 6.43
C VAL A 120 6.56 10.46 5.04
N ARG A 121 7.60 10.35 4.21
CA ARG A 121 7.47 9.87 2.82
C ARG A 121 6.92 8.44 2.74
N TRP A 122 7.33 7.57 3.64
CA TRP A 122 6.81 6.20 3.68
C TRP A 122 5.38 6.16 4.25
N THR A 123 5.03 7.05 5.19
CA THR A 123 3.64 7.23 5.61
C THR A 123 2.74 7.60 4.43
N GLN A 124 3.19 8.52 3.58
CA GLN A 124 2.46 8.94 2.36
C GLN A 124 2.19 7.74 1.44
N PHE A 125 3.22 6.93 1.19
CA PHE A 125 3.10 5.68 0.44
C PHE A 125 2.15 4.67 1.11
N GLY A 126 2.25 4.50 2.43
CA GLY A 126 1.40 3.60 3.20
C GLY A 126 -0.10 3.94 3.14
N VAL A 127 -0.44 5.23 3.16
CA VAL A 127 -1.85 5.67 3.05
C VAL A 127 -2.49 5.25 1.73
N PHE A 128 -1.71 5.27 0.65
CA PHE A 128 -2.09 4.82 -0.70
C PHE A 128 -1.68 3.37 -0.98
N SER A 129 -1.63 2.52 0.05
CA SER A 129 -1.45 1.07 -0.09
C SER A 129 -2.71 0.33 0.34
N SER A 130 -2.83 -0.96 0.01
CA SER A 130 -4.02 -1.74 0.38
C SER A 130 -4.30 -1.69 1.89
N HIS A 131 -3.26 -1.96 2.67
CA HIS A 131 -3.28 -1.87 4.12
C HIS A 131 -2.07 -1.06 4.58
N ILE A 132 -2.24 -0.28 5.66
CA ILE A 132 -1.17 0.49 6.30
C ILE A 132 -0.88 -0.12 7.66
N ARG A 133 0.41 -0.31 7.98
CA ARG A 133 0.86 -0.83 9.27
C ARG A 133 2.18 -0.18 9.66
N TYR A 134 2.22 0.39 10.86
CA TYR A 134 3.47 0.79 11.49
C TYR A 134 4.08 -0.38 12.24
N HIS A 135 5.31 -0.75 11.90
CA HIS A 135 6.06 -1.81 12.56
C HIS A 135 7.56 -1.65 12.33
N GLY A 136 8.35 -2.20 13.24
CA GLY A 136 9.80 -2.27 13.07
C GLY A 136 10.53 -2.60 14.37
N THR A 137 11.85 -2.47 14.33
CA THR A 137 12.78 -2.83 15.41
C THR A 137 12.78 -1.84 16.58
N SER A 138 12.25 -0.63 16.38
CA SER A 138 12.19 0.44 17.37
C SER A 138 10.82 1.14 17.34
N LYS A 139 10.63 2.16 18.19
CA LYS A 139 9.38 2.93 18.31
C LYS A 139 8.86 3.41 16.96
N ARG A 140 7.54 3.36 16.74
CA ARG A 140 6.91 3.76 15.48
C ARG A 140 5.74 4.70 15.67
N GLU A 141 5.33 4.94 16.90
CA GLU A 141 4.21 5.79 17.21
C GLU A 141 4.58 7.27 16.98
N PRO A 142 3.70 8.07 16.37
CA PRO A 142 4.05 9.41 15.89
C PRO A 142 4.44 10.38 17.00
N TRP A 143 3.97 10.17 18.25
CA TRP A 143 4.39 11.01 19.38
C TRP A 143 5.87 10.85 19.75
N HIS A 144 6.57 9.83 19.24
CA HIS A 144 8.02 9.73 19.33
C HIS A 144 8.76 10.58 18.28
N TYR A 145 8.02 11.17 17.33
CA TYR A 145 8.50 12.03 16.24
C TYR A 145 7.73 13.36 16.24
N PRO A 146 7.84 14.17 17.30
CA PRO A 146 6.92 15.29 17.56
C PRO A 146 6.92 16.37 16.46
N ALA A 147 8.03 16.54 15.73
CA ALA A 147 8.13 17.51 14.64
C ALA A 147 7.23 17.15 13.45
N ILE A 148 7.08 15.86 13.15
CA ILE A 148 6.29 15.36 12.02
C ILE A 148 4.94 14.78 12.42
N ALA A 149 4.68 14.57 13.71
CA ALA A 149 3.43 13.98 14.21
C ALA A 149 2.15 14.66 13.67
N PRO A 150 2.07 16.00 13.53
CA PRO A 150 0.90 16.65 12.93
C PRO A 150 0.73 16.32 11.44
N ILE A 151 1.82 16.17 10.69
CA ILE A 151 1.79 15.77 9.27
C ILE A 151 1.26 14.33 9.18
N VAL A 152 1.83 13.42 9.97
CA VAL A 152 1.41 12.00 10.03
C VAL A 152 -0.07 11.88 10.39
N LYS A 153 -0.55 12.67 11.37
CA LYS A 153 -1.97 12.71 11.75
C LYS A 153 -2.89 13.11 10.59
N ARG A 154 -2.54 14.15 9.82
CA ARG A 154 -3.34 14.54 8.64
C ARG A 154 -3.39 13.42 7.60
N TRP A 155 -2.28 12.74 7.37
CA TRP A 155 -2.23 11.59 6.46
C TRP A 155 -3.08 10.41 6.96
N TRP A 156 -3.14 10.16 8.27
CA TRP A 156 -4.05 9.16 8.84
C TRP A 156 -5.53 9.57 8.69
N GLN A 157 -5.85 10.85 8.86
CA GLN A 157 -7.21 11.36 8.62
C GLN A 157 -7.61 11.19 7.15
N LEU A 158 -6.69 11.48 6.21
CA LEU A 158 -6.89 11.20 4.79
C LEU A 158 -7.13 9.70 4.53
N ARG A 159 -6.39 8.81 5.20
CA ARG A 159 -6.61 7.37 5.09
C ARG A 159 -8.04 6.98 5.47
N TYR A 160 -8.57 7.49 6.59
CA TYR A 160 -9.96 7.25 7.01
C TYR A 160 -10.96 7.84 6.01
N LYS A 161 -10.70 9.06 5.54
CA LYS A 161 -11.50 9.71 4.50
C LYS A 161 -11.60 8.88 3.22
N LEU A 162 -10.56 8.12 2.87
CA LEU A 162 -10.54 7.26 1.68
C LEU A 162 -10.99 5.80 1.92
N ILE A 163 -11.39 5.41 3.14
CA ILE A 163 -11.87 4.04 3.40
C ILE A 163 -13.04 3.63 2.48
N PRO A 164 -14.05 4.48 2.20
CA PRO A 164 -15.11 4.11 1.25
C PRO A 164 -14.58 3.76 -0.14
N TYR A 165 -13.63 4.52 -0.67
CA TYR A 165 -12.94 4.23 -1.93
C TYR A 165 -12.16 2.92 -1.86
N ILE A 166 -11.38 2.71 -0.79
CA ILE A 166 -10.63 1.47 -0.60
C ILE A 166 -11.57 0.25 -0.55
N LEU A 167 -12.73 0.36 0.12
CA LEU A 167 -13.72 -0.71 0.18
C LEU A 167 -14.37 -0.97 -1.18
N GLN A 168 -14.65 0.08 -1.97
CA GLN A 168 -15.13 -0.06 -3.35
C GLN A 168 -14.13 -0.83 -4.21
N GLU A 169 -12.86 -0.40 -4.21
CA GLU A 169 -11.80 -1.05 -5.00
C GLU A 169 -11.49 -2.46 -4.49
N SER A 170 -11.59 -2.69 -3.18
CA SER A 170 -11.43 -4.01 -2.57
C SER A 170 -12.54 -4.98 -3.00
N ARG A 171 -13.79 -4.51 -3.08
CA ARG A 171 -14.91 -5.30 -3.61
C ARG A 171 -14.70 -5.63 -5.09
N LYS A 172 -14.16 -4.69 -5.88
CA LYS A 172 -13.79 -4.96 -7.27
C LYS A 172 -12.68 -6.02 -7.34
N ALA A 173 -11.62 -5.88 -6.55
CA ALA A 173 -10.47 -6.77 -6.56
C ALA A 173 -10.85 -8.22 -6.22
N VAL A 174 -11.69 -8.46 -5.20
CA VAL A 174 -12.11 -9.83 -4.84
C VAL A 174 -13.06 -10.49 -5.84
N ASN A 175 -13.69 -9.71 -6.72
CA ASN A 175 -14.63 -10.19 -7.74
C ASN A 175 -14.04 -10.17 -9.15
N SER A 176 -12.73 -9.92 -9.30
CA SER A 176 -12.06 -9.80 -10.59
C SER A 176 -10.58 -10.22 -10.51
N GLY A 177 -9.79 -9.88 -11.53
CA GLY A 177 -8.32 -9.97 -11.49
C GLY A 177 -7.62 -8.66 -11.10
N SER A 178 -8.38 -7.66 -10.62
CA SER A 178 -7.83 -6.37 -10.19
C SER A 178 -7.11 -6.48 -8.84
N THR A 179 -6.25 -5.50 -8.53
CA THR A 179 -5.54 -5.37 -7.26
C THR A 179 -5.67 -3.95 -6.70
N ILE A 180 -5.29 -3.72 -5.45
CA ILE A 180 -5.35 -2.34 -4.90
C ILE A 180 -4.13 -1.52 -5.32
N LEU A 181 -2.94 -2.11 -5.25
CA LEU A 181 -1.70 -1.51 -5.76
C LEU A 181 -1.42 -2.14 -7.13
N GLN A 182 -1.49 -1.34 -8.19
CA GLN A 182 -1.48 -1.79 -9.57
C GLN A 182 -0.30 -1.15 -10.32
N ALA A 183 0.53 -1.96 -10.97
CA ALA A 183 1.54 -1.44 -11.90
C ALA A 183 0.87 -0.70 -13.07
N LEU A 184 1.54 0.31 -13.65
CA LEU A 184 0.92 1.13 -14.71
C LEU A 184 0.46 0.30 -15.91
N ILE A 185 1.13 -0.82 -16.19
CA ILE A 185 0.76 -1.77 -17.26
C ILE A 185 -0.61 -2.43 -17.09
N PHE A 186 -1.25 -2.36 -15.91
CA PHE A 186 -2.67 -2.76 -15.76
C PHE A 186 -3.59 -1.93 -16.65
N HIS A 187 -3.24 -0.67 -16.88
CA HIS A 187 -4.05 0.30 -17.62
C HIS A 187 -3.42 0.70 -18.96
N HIS A 188 -2.10 0.60 -19.06
CA HIS A 188 -1.31 1.16 -20.16
C HIS A 188 -0.35 0.12 -20.75
N ALA A 189 -0.85 -1.09 -21.03
CA ALA A 189 -0.03 -2.18 -21.55
C ALA A 189 0.58 -1.88 -22.93
N ASP A 190 -0.06 -1.01 -23.72
CA ASP A 190 0.42 -0.61 -25.05
C ASP A 190 1.44 0.54 -25.01
N ASP A 191 1.68 1.15 -23.83
CA ASP A 191 2.71 2.17 -23.64
C ASP A 191 4.02 1.54 -23.13
N PRO A 192 5.08 1.48 -23.96
CA PRO A 192 6.35 0.87 -23.56
C PRO A 192 7.01 1.55 -22.36
N MET A 193 6.72 2.84 -22.10
CA MET A 193 7.28 3.54 -20.94
C MET A 193 6.76 2.93 -19.64
N CYS A 194 5.46 2.63 -19.59
CA CYS A 194 4.80 2.06 -18.41
C CYS A 194 5.36 0.69 -17.98
N TRP A 195 5.97 -0.08 -18.90
CA TRP A 195 6.64 -1.35 -18.60
C TRP A 195 7.94 -1.19 -17.79
N HIS A 196 8.51 0.01 -17.78
CA HIS A 196 9.78 0.31 -17.11
C HIS A 196 9.62 1.24 -15.90
N ILE A 197 8.39 1.67 -15.59
CA ILE A 197 8.10 2.51 -14.43
C ILE A 197 7.82 1.60 -13.23
N ASP A 198 8.66 1.72 -12.21
CA ASP A 198 8.61 0.93 -10.98
C ASP A 198 8.54 1.79 -9.70
N ASP A 199 8.39 3.11 -9.88
CA ASP A 199 8.32 4.13 -8.83
C ASP A 199 7.02 4.97 -8.88
N GLU A 200 6.05 4.53 -9.70
CA GLU A 200 4.69 5.04 -9.81
C GLU A 200 3.71 3.87 -9.96
N TYR A 201 2.48 4.07 -9.48
CA TYR A 201 1.49 3.02 -9.48
C TYR A 201 0.08 3.56 -9.40
N TYR A 202 -0.89 2.73 -9.76
CA TYR A 202 -2.30 2.99 -9.55
C TYR A 202 -2.75 2.46 -8.17
N PHE A 203 -3.42 3.32 -7.41
CA PHE A 203 -4.12 2.96 -6.18
C PHE A 203 -5.62 2.83 -6.48
N GLY A 204 -6.06 1.60 -6.72
CA GLY A 204 -7.33 1.33 -7.40
C GLY A 204 -7.35 1.90 -8.82
N ASP A 205 -8.52 2.12 -9.39
CA ASP A 205 -8.65 2.58 -10.78
C ASP A 205 -8.32 4.07 -11.02
N ASP A 206 -8.54 4.91 -9.99
CA ASP A 206 -8.67 6.36 -10.19
C ASP A 206 -7.42 7.16 -9.83
N PHE A 207 -6.58 6.67 -8.91
CA PHE A 207 -5.42 7.40 -8.39
C PHE A 207 -4.12 6.89 -9.01
N LEU A 208 -3.37 7.77 -9.67
CA LEU A 208 -1.95 7.60 -9.96
C LEU A 208 -1.12 8.20 -8.82
N VAL A 209 -0.24 7.40 -8.25
CA VAL A 209 0.56 7.74 -7.07
C VAL A 209 2.03 7.62 -7.41
N ALA A 210 2.80 8.65 -7.08
CA ALA A 210 4.22 8.74 -7.39
C ALA A 210 5.02 9.17 -6.14
N PRO A 211 5.35 8.24 -5.21
CA PRO A 211 5.95 8.56 -3.92
C PRO A 211 7.33 9.21 -4.00
N VAL A 212 7.60 10.26 -3.23
CA VAL A 212 8.97 10.83 -3.18
C VAL A 212 9.85 9.91 -2.33
N MET A 213 10.86 9.32 -2.96
CA MET A 213 11.77 8.33 -2.34
C MET A 213 13.20 8.85 -2.27
N ASN A 214 13.36 10.12 -1.88
CA ASN A 214 14.64 10.79 -1.73
C ASN A 214 14.55 11.94 -0.71
N SER A 215 15.70 12.45 -0.30
CA SER A 215 15.80 13.53 0.70
C SER A 215 15.73 14.93 0.09
N GLU A 216 15.93 15.07 -1.22
CA GLU A 216 15.89 16.35 -1.91
C GLU A 216 14.47 16.91 -2.03
N GLY A 217 13.44 16.08 -1.85
CA GLY A 217 12.05 16.50 -1.98
C GLY A 217 11.64 16.79 -3.42
N ARG A 218 12.37 16.23 -4.40
CA ARG A 218 12.12 16.47 -5.83
C ARG A 218 12.01 15.15 -6.57
N ARG A 219 11.13 15.06 -7.58
CA ARG A 219 11.08 13.88 -8.46
C ARG A 219 10.57 14.24 -9.84
N SER A 220 10.69 13.31 -10.79
CA SER A 220 9.92 13.38 -12.02
C SER A 220 8.70 12.47 -11.92
N VAL A 221 7.64 12.80 -12.66
CA VAL A 221 6.43 11.97 -12.78
C VAL A 221 6.08 11.79 -14.24
N TYR A 222 5.81 10.57 -14.68
CA TYR A 222 5.24 10.29 -15.99
C TYR A 222 3.73 10.19 -15.88
N LEU A 223 3.00 11.12 -16.49
CA LEU A 223 1.55 10.97 -16.62
C LEU A 223 1.24 10.15 -17.88
N PRO A 224 0.66 8.94 -17.78
CA PRO A 224 0.24 8.17 -18.95
C PRO A 224 -0.86 8.88 -19.74
N GLU A 225 -1.23 8.36 -20.90
CA GLU A 225 -2.31 8.93 -21.71
C GLU A 225 -3.60 9.13 -20.90
N GLY A 226 -4.23 10.29 -21.09
CA GLY A 226 -5.44 10.71 -20.38
C GLY A 226 -5.34 12.15 -19.85
N ASN A 227 -6.39 12.59 -19.15
CA ASN A 227 -6.38 13.85 -18.42
C ASN A 227 -6.31 13.59 -16.93
N TRP A 228 -5.47 14.36 -16.26
CA TRP A 228 -5.08 14.17 -14.88
C TRP A 228 -5.34 15.43 -14.09
N THR A 229 -5.77 15.28 -12.85
CA THR A 229 -5.94 16.38 -11.92
C THR A 229 -5.15 16.09 -10.66
N ASP A 230 -4.31 17.01 -10.22
CA ASP A 230 -3.61 16.90 -8.96
C ASP A 230 -4.62 16.89 -7.81
N PHE A 231 -4.57 15.84 -7.00
CA PHE A 231 -5.58 15.54 -6.00
C PHE A 231 -5.65 16.59 -4.88
N PHE A 232 -4.53 17.25 -4.59
CA PHE A 232 -4.42 18.20 -3.49
C PHE A 232 -4.68 19.64 -3.92
N THR A 233 -4.39 19.99 -5.17
CA THR A 233 -4.46 21.37 -5.67
C THR A 233 -5.57 21.60 -6.69
N GLY A 234 -6.14 20.53 -7.26
CA GLY A 234 -7.10 20.62 -8.35
C GLY A 234 -6.49 21.07 -9.69
N ARG A 235 -5.16 21.15 -9.78
CA ARG A 235 -4.49 21.57 -11.02
C ARG A 235 -4.59 20.48 -12.08
N HIS A 236 -5.01 20.86 -13.28
CA HIS A 236 -5.14 19.94 -14.41
C HIS A 236 -3.84 19.79 -15.20
N TYR A 237 -3.64 18.58 -15.70
CA TYR A 237 -2.54 18.17 -16.55
C TYR A 237 -3.08 17.26 -17.65
N GLU A 238 -2.56 17.45 -18.86
CA GLU A 238 -2.73 16.49 -19.95
C GLU A 238 -1.63 15.42 -19.83
N GLY A 239 -1.98 14.17 -20.11
CA GLY A 239 -1.12 13.00 -20.03
C GLY A 239 -0.21 12.80 -21.23
N GLY A 240 0.39 11.62 -21.30
CA GLY A 240 1.39 11.24 -22.31
C GLY A 240 2.72 11.99 -22.18
N LYS A 241 3.01 12.56 -20.99
CA LYS A 241 4.19 13.42 -20.80
C LYS A 241 4.77 13.39 -19.40
N TRP A 242 6.04 13.79 -19.33
CA TRP A 242 6.80 13.92 -18.10
C TRP A 242 6.59 15.29 -17.44
N LEU A 243 6.27 15.28 -16.17
CA LEU A 243 6.47 16.40 -15.25
C LEU A 243 7.88 16.26 -14.66
N LYS A 244 8.84 17.00 -15.19
CA LYS A 244 10.26 16.85 -14.82
C LYS A 244 10.62 17.67 -13.59
N ASP A 245 11.36 17.05 -12.68
CA ASP A 245 12.02 17.71 -11.54
C ASP A 245 11.07 18.63 -10.74
N ILE A 246 9.90 18.09 -10.41
CA ILE A 246 8.90 18.78 -9.59
C ILE A 246 9.36 18.85 -8.14
N ASP A 247 9.18 20.01 -7.54
CA ASP A 247 9.41 20.25 -6.12
C ASP A 247 8.18 19.81 -5.33
N VAL A 248 8.39 18.95 -4.32
CA VAL A 248 7.32 18.35 -3.53
C VAL A 248 7.60 18.63 -2.06
N PRO A 249 6.78 19.48 -1.40
CA PRO A 249 6.97 19.75 0.01
C PRO A 249 6.80 18.48 0.85
N LEU A 250 7.41 18.45 2.04
CA LEU A 250 7.41 17.26 2.91
C LEU A 250 5.98 16.82 3.26
N GLU A 251 5.04 17.75 3.36
CA GLU A 251 3.65 17.53 3.70
C GLU A 251 2.83 16.81 2.63
N LEU A 252 3.26 16.87 1.35
CA LEU A 252 2.51 16.37 0.21
C LEU A 252 3.24 15.26 -0.53
N MET A 253 2.50 14.50 -1.32
CA MET A 253 3.02 13.51 -2.27
C MET A 253 2.36 13.75 -3.62
N PRO A 254 3.05 13.54 -4.76
CA PRO A 254 2.39 13.60 -6.07
C PRO A 254 1.32 12.50 -6.17
N VAL A 255 0.07 12.95 -6.25
CA VAL A 255 -1.11 12.10 -6.41
C VAL A 255 -2.02 12.76 -7.44
N TYR A 256 -2.31 12.03 -8.51
CA TYR A 256 -3.12 12.49 -9.62
C TYR A 256 -4.34 11.60 -9.75
N VAL A 257 -5.48 12.21 -9.99
CA VAL A 257 -6.75 11.51 -10.23
C VAL A 257 -7.17 11.69 -11.68
N ARG A 258 -7.73 10.64 -12.28
CA ARG A 258 -8.27 10.71 -13.63
C ARG A 258 -9.41 11.74 -13.69
N GLU A 259 -9.44 12.56 -14.75
CA GLU A 259 -10.59 13.42 -15.01
C GLU A 259 -11.85 12.57 -15.21
N GLY A 260 -12.97 12.99 -14.62
CA GLY A 260 -14.24 12.27 -14.63
C GLY A 260 -14.40 11.22 -13.53
N ALA A 261 -13.35 10.93 -12.75
CA ALA A 261 -13.44 10.02 -11.61
C ALA A 261 -14.46 10.53 -10.56
N VAL A 262 -15.10 9.58 -9.86
CA VAL A 262 -16.03 9.86 -8.78
C VAL A 262 -15.56 9.09 -7.55
N ILE A 263 -14.95 9.82 -6.61
CA ILE A 263 -14.27 9.24 -5.46
C ILE A 263 -15.20 9.25 -4.25
N PRO A 264 -15.66 8.09 -3.74
CA PRO A 264 -16.37 8.03 -2.47
C PRO A 264 -15.42 8.34 -1.30
N VAL A 265 -15.84 9.26 -0.44
CA VAL A 265 -15.09 9.71 0.73
C VAL A 265 -15.96 9.73 1.98
N TYR A 266 -15.34 9.55 3.13
CA TYR A 266 -16.00 9.73 4.41
C TYR A 266 -15.85 11.18 4.90
N PRO A 267 -16.94 11.91 5.18
CA PRO A 267 -16.87 13.35 5.41
C PRO A 267 -16.44 13.75 6.83
N GLU A 268 -16.55 12.85 7.81
CA GLU A 268 -16.36 13.16 9.23
C GLU A 268 -15.03 12.61 9.76
N PRO A 269 -14.37 13.28 10.73
CA PRO A 269 -13.24 12.71 11.43
C PRO A 269 -13.69 11.55 12.33
N VAL A 270 -12.88 10.49 12.36
CA VAL A 270 -13.11 9.30 13.21
C VAL A 270 -11.80 8.84 13.83
N ASP A 271 -11.88 8.16 14.98
CA ASP A 271 -10.72 7.57 15.64
C ASP A 271 -10.51 6.11 15.21
N CYS A 272 -11.60 5.39 14.91
CA CYS A 272 -11.57 4.03 14.40
C CYS A 272 -12.66 3.75 13.35
N THR A 273 -12.59 2.60 12.69
CA THR A 273 -13.58 2.20 11.67
C THR A 273 -14.95 1.88 12.27
N ASP A 274 -15.04 1.58 13.57
CA ASP A 274 -16.32 1.31 14.25
C ASP A 274 -17.15 2.58 14.43
N ASP A 275 -16.51 3.75 14.40
CA ASP A 275 -17.17 5.06 14.44
C ASP A 275 -17.74 5.48 13.05
N MET A 276 -17.43 4.72 11.99
CA MET A 276 -17.83 5.07 10.63
C MET A 276 -19.23 4.55 10.27
N ASP A 277 -20.13 5.46 9.92
CA ASP A 277 -21.41 5.13 9.28
C ASP A 277 -21.28 5.29 7.76
N LEU A 278 -20.94 4.20 7.06
CA LEU A 278 -20.69 4.23 5.60
C LEU A 278 -21.90 4.73 4.78
N SER A 279 -23.12 4.83 5.35
CA SER A 279 -24.25 5.47 4.67
C SER A 279 -24.06 6.99 4.47
N LYS A 280 -23.16 7.62 5.24
CA LYS A 280 -22.76 9.03 5.11
C LYS A 280 -21.70 9.28 4.04
N THR A 281 -21.33 8.27 3.26
CA THR A 281 -20.32 8.42 2.20
C THR A 281 -20.74 9.51 1.21
N GLU A 282 -19.85 10.50 1.01
CA GLU A 282 -19.99 11.54 0.01
C GLU A 282 -19.18 11.19 -1.23
N TYR A 283 -19.47 11.82 -2.37
CA TYR A 283 -18.79 11.53 -3.64
C TYR A 283 -18.17 12.81 -4.20
N ILE A 284 -16.85 12.81 -4.32
CA ILE A 284 -16.10 13.89 -4.95
C ILE A 284 -16.00 13.59 -6.45
N LYS A 285 -16.54 14.49 -7.27
CA LYS A 285 -16.38 14.42 -8.72
C LYS A 285 -15.14 15.19 -9.15
N ILE A 286 -14.26 14.53 -9.90
CA ILE A 286 -13.07 15.13 -10.49
C ILE A 286 -13.45 15.75 -11.83
N ASP A 287 -13.80 17.04 -11.81
CA ASP A 287 -14.07 17.85 -13.01
C ASP A 287 -13.42 19.23 -12.88
N GLY A 288 -13.66 20.14 -13.84
CA GLY A 288 -13.06 21.48 -13.84
C GLY A 288 -13.39 22.35 -12.60
N ASN A 289 -14.35 21.93 -11.77
CA ASN A 289 -14.69 22.62 -10.52
C ASN A 289 -13.92 22.07 -9.31
N PHE A 290 -13.27 20.91 -9.41
CA PHE A 290 -12.49 20.34 -8.32
C PHE A 290 -11.28 21.24 -8.01
N LYS A 291 -11.18 21.74 -6.76
CA LYS A 291 -10.13 22.66 -6.30
C LYS A 291 -9.07 22.00 -5.42
N GLY A 292 -9.02 20.67 -5.44
CA GLY A 292 -8.23 19.89 -4.50
C GLY A 292 -9.08 19.41 -3.32
N ILE A 293 -8.65 18.31 -2.70
CA ILE A 293 -9.30 17.79 -1.52
C ILE A 293 -8.95 18.63 -0.29
N GLU A 294 -9.94 18.88 0.57
CA GLU A 294 -9.69 19.32 1.94
C GLU A 294 -9.39 18.09 2.81
N TRP A 295 -8.24 18.05 3.47
CA TRP A 295 -7.76 16.88 4.23
C TRP A 295 -6.94 17.26 5.47
#